data_AF-A0A3D4CRK9-F1
#
_entry.id   AF-A0A3D4CRK9-F1
#
_cell.length_a   1.000
_cell.length_b   1.000
_cell.length_c   1.000
_cell.angle_alpha   90.00
_cell.angle_beta   90.00
_cell.angle_gamma   90.00
#
_symmetry.space_group_name_H-M   'P 1'
#
loop_
_entity.id
_entity.type
_entity.pdbx_description
1 polymer ?
#
loop_
_entity_poly.entity_id
_entity_poly.type
_entity_poly.pdbx_seq_one_letter_code
_entity_poly.pdbx_strand_id
1 'polypeptide(L)' 'MSEPKTKERRIAFRKSNKRMTRKRLDLEIDQITYQNPGVLAKFTTETGKILPRKVTGVSAKMHRKITREIKRARAVSLLP' A
#
# COMPACT_ATOMS: atom_id res chain seq x y z
N MET A 1 28.39 5.80 13.31
CA MET A 1 27.16 4.99 13.24
C MET A 1 27.44 3.66 13.92
N SER A 2 26.80 3.35 15.05
CA SER A 2 27.02 2.07 15.75
C SER A 2 26.45 0.92 14.93
N GLU A 3 27.26 -0.09 14.63
CA GLU A 3 26.76 -1.32 14.03
C GLU A 3 25.90 -2.13 15.01
N PRO A 4 24.93 -2.93 14.52
CA PRO A 4 24.14 -3.80 15.37
C PRO A 4 24.99 -4.90 16.03
N LYS A 5 24.88 -5.00 17.36
CA LYS A 5 25.65 -5.90 18.24
C LYS A 5 25.47 -7.41 17.96
N THR A 6 24.34 -7.84 17.39
CA THR A 6 24.05 -9.26 17.09
C THR A 6 23.69 -9.48 15.62
N LYS A 7 23.94 -10.70 15.10
CA LYS A 7 23.57 -11.09 13.72
C LYS A 7 22.06 -10.94 13.47
N GLU A 8 21.23 -11.29 14.46
CA GLU A 8 19.78 -11.14 14.41
C GLU A 8 19.35 -9.67 14.29
N ARG A 9 19.95 -8.79 15.10
CA ARG A 9 19.70 -7.33 15.01
C ARG A 9 20.11 -6.80 13.64
N ARG A 10 21.20 -7.31 13.06
CA ARG A 10 21.63 -6.96 11.70
C ARG A 10 20.63 -7.38 10.63
N ILE A 11 20.07 -8.59 10.74
CA ILE A 11 19.05 -9.11 9.81
C ILE A 11 17.75 -8.31 9.94
N ALA A 12 17.28 -8.06 11.16
CA ALA A 12 16.08 -7.26 11.42
C ALA A 12 16.24 -5.83 10.88
N PHE A 13 17.40 -5.20 11.09
CA PHE A 13 17.72 -3.88 10.56
C PHE A 13 17.71 -3.83 9.03
N ARG A 14 18.25 -4.85 8.35
CA ARG A 14 18.18 -4.95 6.88
C ARG A 14 16.75 -5.14 6.38
N LYS A 15 15.94 -5.94 7.09
CA LYS A 15 14.54 -6.21 6.72
C LYS A 15 13.66 -4.96 6.87
N SER A 16 13.82 -4.19 7.96
CA SER A 16 13.06 -2.96 8.19
C SER A 16 13.44 -1.83 7.21
N ASN A 17 14.75 -1.71 6.91
CA ASN A 17 15.30 -0.69 6.02
C ASN A 17 15.40 -1.12 4.56
N LYS A 18 14.69 -2.17 4.14
CA LYS A 18 14.67 -2.60 2.73
C LYS A 18 14.11 -1.47 1.87
N ARG A 19 14.86 -1.11 0.81
CA ARG A 19 14.43 -0.13 -0.20
C ARG A 19 13.14 -0.61 -0.87
N MET A 20 12.24 0.33 -1.12
CA MET A 20 10.99 0.06 -1.84
C MET A 20 11.30 -0.30 -3.29
N THR A 21 10.67 -1.37 -3.79
CA THR A 21 10.71 -1.73 -5.19
C THR A 21 9.95 -0.68 -6.01
N ARG A 22 10.59 -0.08 -7.01
CA ARG A 22 9.93 0.85 -7.94
C ARG A 22 9.19 0.02 -9.00
N LYS A 23 8.01 -0.51 -8.66
CA LYS A 23 7.16 -1.18 -9.63
C LYS A 23 6.28 -0.11 -10.29
N ARG A 24 6.48 0.19 -11.57
CA ARG A 24 5.49 0.98 -12.33
C ARG A 24 4.27 0.08 -12.50
N LEU A 25 3.18 0.42 -11.82
CA LEU A 25 1.86 -0.07 -12.20
C LEU A 25 1.26 0.96 -13.14
N ASP A 26 0.95 0.54 -14.36
CA ASP A 26 0.19 1.32 -15.34
C ASP A 26 -1.30 1.25 -14.96
N LEU A 27 -1.62 1.86 -13.82
CA LEU A 27 -3.00 2.12 -13.42
C LEU A 27 -3.40 3.47 -13.98
N GLU A 28 -4.42 3.49 -14.82
CA GLU A 28 -5.07 4.72 -15.20
C GLU A 28 -5.61 5.43 -13.96
N ILE A 29 -5.27 6.72 -13.82
CA ILE A 29 -5.65 7.51 -12.65
C ILE A 29 -7.17 7.61 -12.54
N ASP A 30 -7.89 7.66 -13.66
CA ASP A 30 -9.33 7.88 -13.70
C ASP A 30 -10.15 6.68 -13.24
N GLN A 31 -9.59 5.48 -13.40
CA GLN A 31 -10.19 4.23 -12.92
C GLN A 31 -10.18 4.13 -11.38
N ILE A 32 -9.36 4.95 -10.70
CA ILE A 32 -9.24 4.96 -9.24
C ILE A 32 -10.26 5.93 -8.66
N THR A 33 -11.50 5.48 -8.61
CA THR A 33 -12.65 6.20 -8.04
C THR A 33 -13.43 5.27 -7.12
N TYR A 34 -14.05 5.82 -6.06
CA TYR A 34 -14.80 5.06 -5.06
C TYR A 34 -16.01 4.28 -5.63
N GLN A 35 -16.51 4.71 -6.78
CA GLN A 35 -17.61 4.08 -7.51
C GLN A 35 -17.24 2.70 -8.08
N ASN A 36 -15.94 2.40 -8.20
CA ASN A 36 -15.40 1.16 -8.73
C ASN A 36 -14.73 0.33 -7.62
N PRO A 37 -15.49 -0.35 -6.74
CA PRO A 37 -14.92 -1.09 -5.61
C PRO A 37 -14.03 -2.25 -6.05
N GLY A 38 -14.25 -2.84 -7.24
CA GLY A 38 -13.42 -3.94 -7.75
C GLY A 38 -11.95 -3.60 -7.97
N VAL A 39 -11.64 -2.35 -8.33
CA VAL A 39 -10.25 -1.86 -8.45
C VAL A 39 -9.66 -1.62 -7.06
N LEU A 40 -10.45 -1.05 -6.15
CA LEU A 40 -10.04 -0.71 -4.80
C LEU A 40 -9.83 -1.94 -3.91
N ALA A 41 -10.61 -3.00 -4.11
CA ALA A 41 -10.50 -4.28 -3.40
C ALA A 41 -9.13 -4.94 -3.59
N LYS A 42 -8.46 -4.72 -4.73
CA LYS A 42 -7.09 -5.21 -4.99
C LYS A 42 -6.04 -4.57 -4.07
N PHE A 43 -6.36 -3.44 -3.45
CA PHE A 43 -5.48 -2.71 -2.52
C PHE A 43 -5.84 -2.92 -1.06
N THR A 44 -6.79 -3.82 -0.76
CA THR A 44 -7.17 -4.21 0.59
C THR A 44 -6.85 -5.68 0.84
N THR A 45 -6.65 -6.05 2.09
CA THR A 45 -6.61 -7.46 2.51
C THR A 45 -8.03 -8.04 2.54
N GLU A 46 -8.15 -9.37 2.65
CA GLU A 46 -9.44 -10.06 2.86
C GLU A 46 -10.19 -9.52 4.09
N THR A 47 -9.45 -9.11 5.11
CA THR A 47 -9.98 -8.49 6.33
C THR A 47 -10.33 -7.00 6.19
N GLY A 48 -10.21 -6.41 5.01
CA GLY A 48 -10.46 -4.98 4.80
C GLY A 48 -9.37 -4.07 5.39
N LYS A 49 -8.13 -4.52 5.57
CA LYS A 49 -7.02 -3.61 5.92
C LYS A 49 -6.41 -3.04 4.63
N ILE A 50 -6.06 -1.76 4.62
CA ILE A 50 -5.40 -1.15 3.46
C ILE A 50 -3.97 -1.68 3.37
N LEU A 51 -3.59 -2.21 2.20
CA LEU A 51 -2.25 -2.75 1.99
C LEU A 51 -1.19 -1.62 2.06
N PRO A 52 -0.06 -1.84 2.76
CA PRO A 52 1.02 -0.87 2.80
C PRO A 52 1.55 -0.56 1.39
N ARG A 53 1.90 0.70 1.13
CA ARG A 53 2.54 1.14 -0.12
C ARG A 53 3.72 0.26 -0.57
N LYS A 54 4.51 -0.27 0.38
CA LYS A 54 5.67 -1.12 0.10
C LYS A 54 5.29 -2.44 -0.59
N VAL A 55 4.08 -2.95 -0.34
CA VAL A 55 3.58 -4.19 -0.93
C VAL A 55 3.01 -3.91 -2.32
N THR A 56 2.24 -2.84 -2.46
CA THR A 56 1.57 -2.47 -3.71
C THR A 56 2.53 -1.85 -4.75
N GLY A 57 3.64 -1.26 -4.32
CA GLY A 57 4.68 -0.72 -5.21
C GLY A 57 4.30 0.57 -5.93
N VAL A 58 3.11 1.12 -5.68
CA VAL A 58 2.61 2.33 -6.36
C VAL A 58 3.34 3.61 -5.94
N SER A 59 3.23 4.65 -6.77
CA SER A 59 3.76 5.97 -6.43
C SER A 59 3.09 6.54 -5.16
N ALA A 60 3.80 7.43 -4.44
CA ALA A 60 3.25 8.02 -3.23
C ALA A 60 1.97 8.84 -3.49
N LYS A 61 1.92 9.54 -4.64
CA LYS A 61 0.74 10.29 -5.09
C LYS A 61 -0.45 9.34 -5.30
N MET A 62 -0.22 8.21 -5.97
CA MET A 62 -1.26 7.23 -6.26
C MET A 62 -1.77 6.57 -4.99
N HIS A 63 -0.88 6.16 -4.08
CA HIS A 63 -1.28 5.54 -2.82
C HIS A 63 -2.19 6.45 -1.99
N ARG A 64 -1.87 7.75 -1.90
CA ARG A 64 -2.72 8.73 -1.22
C ARG A 64 -4.11 8.85 -1.86
N LYS A 65 -4.19 8.82 -3.19
CA LYS A 65 -5.48 8.81 -3.92
C LYS A 65 -6.27 7.55 -3.57
N ILE A 66 -5.65 6.36 -3.71
CA ILE A 66 -6.28 5.07 -3.40
C ILE A 66 -6.81 5.04 -1.97
N THR A 67 -6.01 5.45 -0.97
CA THR A 67 -6.43 5.50 0.43
C THR A 67 -7.65 6.40 0.65
N ARG A 68 -7.72 7.55 -0.03
CA ARG A 68 -8.86 8.46 0.05
C ARG A 68 -10.11 7.83 -0.56
N GLU A 69 -9.99 7.24 -1.75
CA GLU A 69 -11.14 6.61 -2.42
C GLU A 69 -11.63 5.35 -1.69
N ILE A 70 -10.74 4.54 -1.08
CA ILE A 70 -11.13 3.44 -0.20
C ILE A 70 -11.94 3.95 0.99
N LYS A 71 -11.48 5.02 1.65
CA LYS A 71 -12.21 5.63 2.78
C LYS A 71 -13.60 6.13 2.36
N ARG A 72 -13.71 6.72 1.18
CA ARG A 72 -15.01 7.13 0.62
C ARG A 72 -15.89 5.92 0.32
N ALA A 73 -15.36 4.89 -0.31
CA ALA A 73 -16.09 3.65 -0.61
C ALA A 73 -16.63 2.98 0.67
N ARG A 74 -15.88 3.02 1.78
CA ARG A 74 -16.34 2.54 3.09
C ARG A 74 -17.48 3.37 3.66
N ALA A 75 -17.41 4.69 3.52
CA ALA A 75 -18.46 5.58 4.00
C ALA A 75 -19.81 5.36 3.29
N VAL A 76 -19.78 4.85 2.05
CA VAL A 76 -20.97 4.47 1.28
C VAL A 76 -21.22 2.95 1.26
N SER A 77 -20.57 2.19 2.14
CA SER A 77 -20.74 0.73 2.27
C SER A 77 -20.46 -0.10 1.01
N LEU A 78 -19.63 0.40 0.09
CA LEU A 78 -19.18 -0.34 -1.11
C LEU A 78 -17.99 -1.27 -0.84
N LEU A 79 -17.27 -1.05 0.26
CA LEU A 79 -16.16 -1.87 0.73
C LEU A 79 -16.22 -2.04 2.24
N PRO A 80 -15.75 -3.18 2.77
CA PRO A 80 -15.51 -3.36 4.20
C PRO A 80 -14.30 -2.55 4.70
#